data_AF-A0A7Y8SUT3-F1
#
_entry.id   AF-A0A7Y8SUT3-F1
#
_cell.length_a   1.000
_cell.length_b   1.000
_cell.length_c   1.000
_cell.angle_alpha   90.00
_cell.angle_beta   90.00
_cell.angle_gamma   90.00
#
_symmetry.space_group_name_H-M   'P 1'
#
loop_
_entity.id
_entity.type
_entity.pdbx_description
1 polymer ?
#
loop_
_entity_poly.entity_id
_entity_poly.type
_entity_poly.pdbx_seq_one_letter_code
_entity_poly.pdbx_strand_id
1 'polypeptide(L)' 'MRPLFTVHAGELLAGEYIERHFRNTNVWVPTKDTGTDLLVTDKKNQATVSLQV' A
#
# COMPACT_ATOMS: atom_id res chain seq x y z
N MET A 1 -20.50 -13.24 4.45
CA MET A 1 -19.42 -12.69 3.59
C MET A 1 -18.09 -12.95 4.29
N ARG A 2 -17.04 -13.36 3.57
CA ARG A 2 -15.67 -13.41 4.10
C ARG A 2 -14.93 -12.15 3.64
N PRO A 3 -14.26 -11.39 4.52
CA PRO A 3 -13.48 -10.23 4.10
C PRO A 3 -12.36 -10.66 3.15
N LEU A 4 -12.14 -9.88 2.09
CA LEU A 4 -11.08 -10.14 1.11
C LEU A 4 -9.70 -9.68 1.62
N PHE A 5 -9.69 -8.66 2.48
CA PHE A 5 -8.53 -8.12 3.18
C PHE A 5 -9.02 -7.27 4.37
N THR A 6 -8.12 -6.95 5.29
CA THR A 6 -8.33 -6.00 6.39
C THR A 6 -7.28 -4.91 6.28
N VAL A 7 -7.68 -3.66 6.45
CA VAL A 7 -6.75 -2.53 6.52
C VAL A 7 -6.60 -2.11 7.98
N HIS A 8 -5.39 -2.13 8.50
CA HIS A 8 -5.07 -1.65 9.85
C HIS A 8 -4.97 -0.12 9.87
N ALA A 9 -5.14 0.48 11.06
CA ALA A 9 -5.05 1.94 11.21
C ALA A 9 -3.68 2.50 10.75
N GLY A 10 -2.59 1.75 10.98
CA GLY A 10 -1.25 2.11 10.54
C GLY A 10 -1.13 2.16 9.01
N GLU A 11 -1.65 1.14 8.32
CA GLU A 11 -1.69 1.08 6.85
C GLU A 11 -2.51 2.24 6.26
N LEU A 12 -3.65 2.57 6.86
CA LEU A 12 -4.48 3.68 6.40
C LEU A 12 -3.74 5.02 6.53
N LEU A 13 -3.11 5.27 7.68
CA LEU A 13 -2.37 6.51 7.93
C LEU A 13 -1.14 6.62 7.04
N ALA A 14 -0.38 5.54 6.89
CA ALA A 14 0.81 5.49 6.05
C ALA A 14 0.45 5.67 4.56
N GLY A 15 -0.58 4.97 4.08
CA GLY A 15 -1.07 5.10 2.72
C GLY A 15 -1.50 6.52 2.39
N GLU A 16 -2.30 7.13 3.26
CA GLU A 16 -2.77 8.51 3.10
C GLU A 16 -1.62 9.53 3.08
N TYR A 17 -0.65 9.36 3.99
CA TYR A 17 0.55 10.19 4.00
C TYR A 17 1.31 10.06 2.67
N ILE A 18 1.47 8.84 2.15
CA ILE A 18 2.17 8.61 0.88
C ILE A 18 1.43 9.30 -0.27
N GLU A 19 0.12 9.15 -0.37
CA GLU A 19 -0.69 9.76 -1.43
C GLU A 19 -0.60 11.31 -1.41
N ARG A 20 -0.55 11.92 -0.23
CA ARG A 20 -0.43 13.39 -0.10
C ARG A 20 0.93 13.93 -0.49
N HIS A 21 2.01 13.20 -0.19
CA HIS A 21 3.39 13.70 -0.34
C HIS A 21 4.05 13.25 -1.65
N PHE A 22 3.64 12.10 -2.22
CA PHE A 22 4.23 11.52 -3.42
C PHE A 22 3.20 11.41 -4.56
N ARG A 23 3.04 12.51 -5.31
CA ARG A 23 1.99 12.64 -6.34
C ARG A 23 2.09 11.71 -7.56
N ASN A 24 3.19 10.97 -7.71
CA ASN A 24 3.47 10.12 -8.87
C ASN A 24 3.67 8.65 -8.49
N THR A 25 3.15 8.24 -7.34
CA THR A 25 3.17 6.85 -6.87
C THR A 25 1.77 6.30 -6.76
N ASN A 26 1.63 4.99 -6.94
CA ASN A 26 0.42 4.25 -6.60
C ASN A 26 0.64 3.52 -5.27
N VAL A 27 -0.38 3.48 -4.41
CA VAL A 27 -0.37 2.73 -3.15
C VAL A 27 -1.35 1.57 -3.27
N TRP A 28 -0.89 0.36 -2.96
CA TRP A 28 -1.68 -0.86 -3.08
C TRP A 28 -1.77 -1.58 -1.74
N VAL A 29 -2.96 -2.10 -1.45
CA VAL A 29 -3.19 -3.07 -0.37
C VAL A 29 -3.06 -4.47 -0.96
N PRO A 30 -2.06 -5.27 -0.57
CA PRO A 30 -1.91 -6.64 -1.05
C PRO A 30 -3.09 -7.51 -0.64
N THR A 31 -3.57 -8.37 -1.55
CA THR A 31 -4.69 -9.29 -1.28
C THR A 31 -4.25 -10.60 -0.63
N LYS A 32 -2.96 -10.91 -0.66
CA LYS A 32 -2.37 -12.07 0.02
C LYS A 32 -1.41 -11.56 1.07
N ASP A 33 -1.44 -12.21 2.23
CA ASP A 33 -0.40 -12.00 3.23
C ASP A 33 0.92 -12.58 2.72
N THR A 34 1.79 -11.68 2.28
CA THR A 34 3.16 -11.99 1.86
C THR A 34 4.19 -11.37 2.82
N GLY A 35 3.76 -10.91 4.01
CA GLY A 35 4.58 -10.10 4.91
C GLY A 35 4.83 -8.68 4.38
N THR A 36 3.88 -8.10 3.65
CA THR A 36 3.93 -6.72 3.15
C THR A 36 2.59 -6.08 3.41
N ASP A 37 2.59 -4.92 4.08
CA ASP A 37 1.37 -4.23 4.47
C ASP A 37 0.88 -3.31 3.33
N LEU A 38 1.83 -2.58 2.71
CA LEU A 38 1.56 -1.75 1.54
C LEU A 38 2.62 -1.99 0.46
N LEU A 39 2.18 -2.02 -0.80
CA LEU A 39 3.06 -1.96 -1.95
C LEU A 39 2.97 -0.57 -2.57
N VAL A 40 4.12 0.07 -2.79
CA VAL A 40 4.18 1.37 -3.48
C VAL A 40 4.88 1.19 -4.80
N THR A 41 4.27 1.68 -5.87
CA THR A 41 4.86 1.65 -7.20
C THR A 41 4.97 3.05 -7.78
N ASP A 42 5.84 3.25 -8.77
CA ASP A 42 5.74 4.42 -9.63
C ASP A 42 4.46 4.35 -10.48
N LYS A 43 4.06 5.49 -11.07
CA LYS A 43 2.84 5.59 -11.89
C LYS A 43 2.77 4.57 -13.05
N LYS A 44 3.91 4.07 -13.53
CA LYS A 44 4.00 3.09 -14.63
C LYS A 44 4.17 1.65 -14.15
N ASN A 45 4.22 1.39 -12.84
CA ASN A 45 4.45 0.08 -12.24
C ASN A 45 5.76 -0.62 -12.68
N GLN A 46 6.81 0.16 -12.92
CA GLN A 46 8.16 -0.30 -13.28
C GLN A 46 9.11 -0.36 -12.09
N ALA A 47 8.86 0.47 -11.06
CA ALA A 47 9.63 0.46 -9.82
C ALA A 47 8.68 0.23 -8.64
N THR A 48 9.14 -0.58 -7.69
CA THR A 48 8.31 -1.06 -6.58
C THR A 48 9.10 -1.07 -5.28
N VAL A 49 8.44 -0.67 -4.19
CA VAL A 49 8.94 -0.79 -2.82
C VAL A 49 7.83 -1.38 -1.95
N SER A 50 8.17 -2.40 -1.16
CA SER A 50 7.30 -2.94 -0.12
C SER A 50 7.49 -2.17 1.18
N LEU A 51 6.39 -1.83 1.85
CA LEU A 51 6.39 -1.17 3.14
C LEU A 51 5.76 -2.09 4.19
N GLN A 52 6.40 -2.10 5.36
CA GLN A 52 5.91 -2.74 6.57
C GLN A 52 5.77 -1.64 7.64
N VAL A 53 4.61 -1.56 8.30
CA VAL A 53 4.21 -0.42 9.14
C VAL A 53 3.80 -0.88 10.53
#